data_AF-A0AA36HZW2-F1
#
_entry.id   AF-A0AA36HZW2-F1
#
_cell.length_a   1.000
_cell.length_b   1.000
_cell.length_c   1.000
_cell.angle_alpha   90.00
_cell.angle_beta   90.00
_cell.angle_gamma   90.00
#
_symmetry.space_group_name_H-M   'P 1'
#
loop_
_entity.id
_entity.type
_entity.pdbx_description
1 polymer ?
#
loop_
_entity_poly.entity_id
_entity_poly.type
_entity_poly.pdbx_seq_one_letter_code
_entity_poly.pdbx_strand_id
1 'polypeptide(L)'
;MDEDVDVYFAQHDIQSVVSDILYELGYHRPAEPGPFLAAYVARRFELPGGGGRGRGSSVGPVDYDAVQLLSGVHHPTAEELAVGQMLLEIRKLRRKYSRFVAEVRPDEEGQAAFLGIPWADFEADYERLLALLGSSVLWAFAQRRLAAGRGIFEAHKALNQELEQEPEPEVRVDNCLQLARALPPGRLLELFRKLHEEPQLKELVKGRTPGCEELTADADAPAPGRNTLKGLFSCISAGGFLKETVLASLRLLERSSKATGGATFAEYRLPLLAEGDAWADLAEWHQELGSISERLAWVVQLPVSGYAALKGRRSILDYGELLSNAFGPPLKLAMEGPKEAQGAKLSELLERVVGFEVSPLARRDRDGCGSEGLRVCAVEIGV
;
A
#
# COMPACT_ATOMS: atom_id res chain seq x y z
N MET A 1 3.41 -14.18 27.87
CA MET A 1 3.34 -14.73 26.50
C MET A 1 3.39 -13.52 25.58
N ASP A 2 4.54 -12.84 25.57
CA ASP A 2 4.66 -11.49 24.98
C ASP A 2 5.72 -11.46 23.86
N GLU A 3 6.26 -12.62 23.46
CA GLU A 3 7.34 -12.74 22.49
C GLU A 3 6.86 -12.99 21.04
N ASP A 4 5.58 -13.33 20.83
CA ASP A 4 5.06 -13.62 19.47
C ASP A 4 4.68 -12.38 18.65
N VAL A 5 4.58 -11.22 19.30
CA VAL A 5 4.27 -9.95 18.63
C VAL A 5 5.50 -9.45 17.87
N ASP A 6 6.68 -9.49 18.50
CA ASP A 6 7.88 -8.89 17.92
C ASP A 6 8.45 -9.70 16.73
N VAL A 7 8.24 -11.02 16.69
CA VAL A 7 8.67 -11.88 15.57
C VAL A 7 7.76 -11.72 14.35
N TYR A 8 6.45 -11.53 14.55
CA TYR A 8 5.50 -11.30 13.44
C TYR A 8 5.69 -9.92 12.80
N PHE A 9 6.09 -8.91 13.59
CA PHE A 9 6.22 -7.54 13.12
C PHE A 9 7.63 -7.16 12.62
N ALA A 10 8.65 -7.98 12.86
CA ALA A 10 10.00 -7.76 12.32
C ALA A 10 10.15 -8.16 10.83
N GLN A 11 9.13 -8.75 10.19
CA GLN A 11 9.23 -9.28 8.82
C GLN A 11 8.71 -8.37 7.70
N HIS A 12 8.04 -7.26 8.01
CA HIS A 12 7.43 -6.43 6.97
C HIS A 12 7.55 -4.94 7.33
N ASP A 13 8.51 -4.22 6.74
CA ASP A 13 8.23 -3.00 5.95
C ASP A 13 9.45 -2.16 5.59
N ILE A 14 10.00 -2.40 4.40
CA ILE A 14 10.51 -1.41 3.41
C ILE A 14 10.52 -2.07 2.00
N GLN A 15 9.82 -3.20 1.85
CA GLN A 15 10.28 -4.32 1.04
C GLN A 15 9.28 -4.84 -0.02
N SER A 16 8.07 -4.34 -0.24
CA SER A 16 7.15 -5.11 -1.12
C SER A 16 7.60 -5.22 -2.58
N VAL A 17 7.95 -4.12 -3.26
CA VAL A 17 8.44 -4.19 -4.66
C VAL A 17 9.88 -4.68 -4.72
N VAL A 18 10.74 -4.20 -3.83
CA VAL A 18 12.17 -4.57 -3.84
C VAL A 18 12.36 -6.00 -3.34
N SER A 19 11.61 -6.48 -2.35
CA SER A 19 11.62 -7.88 -1.92
C SER A 19 10.82 -8.80 -2.79
N ASP A 20 9.74 -8.37 -3.46
CA ASP A 20 9.17 -9.19 -4.53
C ASP A 20 10.23 -9.36 -5.64
N ILE A 21 10.92 -8.27 -6.02
CA ILE A 21 12.04 -8.30 -6.97
C ILE A 21 13.18 -9.21 -6.47
N LEU A 22 13.61 -9.08 -5.22
CA LEU A 22 14.71 -9.87 -4.66
C LEU A 22 14.29 -11.34 -4.43
N TYR A 23 13.04 -11.60 -4.08
CA TYR A 23 12.45 -12.92 -3.96
C TYR A 23 12.41 -13.60 -5.31
N GLU A 24 11.88 -12.93 -6.34
CA GLU A 24 11.79 -13.43 -7.70
C GLU A 24 13.18 -13.67 -8.30
N LEU A 25 14.15 -12.78 -8.04
CA LEU A 25 15.56 -12.99 -8.40
C LEU A 25 16.18 -14.17 -7.66
N GLY A 26 15.90 -14.32 -6.36
CA GLY A 26 16.43 -15.40 -5.53
C GLY A 26 15.82 -16.77 -5.85
N TYR A 27 14.54 -16.79 -6.22
CA TYR A 27 13.74 -17.96 -6.55
C TYR A 27 14.04 -18.45 -7.96
N HIS A 28 13.95 -17.58 -8.97
CA HIS A 28 14.16 -17.96 -10.36
C HIS A 28 15.63 -18.02 -10.78
N ARG A 29 16.51 -17.32 -10.04
CA ARG A 29 17.96 -17.23 -10.32
C ARG A 29 18.26 -17.06 -11.82
N PRO A 30 17.63 -16.09 -12.49
CA PRO A 30 17.74 -15.94 -13.93
C PRO A 30 19.20 -15.71 -14.32
N ALA A 31 19.64 -16.34 -15.41
CA ALA A 31 20.98 -16.12 -15.96
C ALA A 31 21.21 -14.64 -16.34
N GLU A 32 20.13 -13.94 -16.69
CA GLU A 32 20.13 -12.52 -17.05
C GLU A 32 19.12 -11.75 -16.18
N PRO A 33 19.53 -11.27 -14.99
CA PRO A 33 18.61 -10.62 -14.06
C PRO A 33 18.04 -9.30 -14.59
N GLY A 34 18.74 -8.58 -15.47
CA GLY A 34 18.24 -7.34 -16.08
C GLY A 34 16.99 -7.58 -16.96
N PRO A 35 17.07 -8.37 -18.05
CA PRO A 35 15.92 -8.75 -18.87
C PRO A 35 14.81 -9.45 -18.09
N PHE A 36 15.17 -10.33 -17.13
CA PHE A 36 14.18 -10.96 -16.26
C PHE A 36 13.41 -9.92 -15.43
N LEU A 37 14.09 -8.94 -14.84
CA LEU A 37 13.44 -7.87 -14.10
C LEU A 37 12.67 -6.92 -14.99
N ALA A 38 13.18 -6.58 -16.17
CA ALA A 38 12.45 -5.78 -17.14
C ALA A 38 11.15 -6.47 -17.56
N ALA A 39 11.19 -7.78 -17.83
CA ALA A 39 10.02 -8.59 -18.11
C ALA A 39 9.13 -8.81 -16.87
N TYR A 40 9.71 -8.95 -15.68
CA TYR A 40 8.97 -9.07 -14.41
C TYR A 40 8.23 -7.78 -14.10
N VAL A 41 8.89 -6.63 -14.19
CA VAL A 41 8.30 -5.30 -14.09
C VAL A 41 7.24 -5.14 -15.18
N ALA A 42 7.54 -5.42 -16.45
CA ALA A 42 6.56 -5.33 -17.54
C ALA A 42 5.33 -6.25 -17.35
N ARG A 43 5.49 -7.45 -16.77
CA ARG A 43 4.40 -8.40 -16.44
C ARG A 43 3.64 -8.00 -15.18
N ARG A 44 4.35 -7.57 -14.15
CA ARG A 44 3.79 -7.08 -12.88
C ARG A 44 2.96 -5.82 -13.13
N PHE A 45 3.39 -5.02 -14.10
CA PHE A 45 2.73 -3.84 -14.61
C PHE A 45 2.12 -4.10 -16.01
N GLU A 46 1.70 -5.34 -16.34
CA GLU A 46 0.94 -5.60 -17.57
C GLU A 46 -0.32 -4.73 -17.53
N LEU A 47 -0.28 -3.62 -18.25
CA LEU A 47 -1.38 -2.69 -18.45
C LEU A 47 -2.21 -3.18 -19.65
N PRO A 48 -3.43 -3.71 -19.48
CA PRO A 48 -4.52 -3.32 -20.34
C PRO A 48 -5.03 -1.96 -19.82
N GLY A 49 -4.32 -0.88 -20.20
CA GLY A 49 -4.68 0.49 -19.86
C GLY A 49 -4.54 0.88 -18.38
N GLY A 50 -4.11 2.11 -18.16
CA GLY A 50 -4.44 2.90 -16.96
C GLY A 50 -3.62 2.66 -15.68
N GLY A 51 -2.91 3.72 -15.27
CA GLY A 51 -2.69 4.13 -13.86
C GLY A 51 -1.62 3.37 -13.08
N GLY A 52 -0.78 3.97 -12.22
CA GLY A 52 -0.72 5.33 -11.70
C GLY A 52 -0.40 5.34 -10.19
N ARG A 53 0.71 6.03 -9.81
CA ARG A 53 1.00 6.79 -8.55
C ARG A 53 1.10 6.03 -7.20
N GLY A 54 1.80 6.51 -6.15
CA GLY A 54 2.46 7.80 -5.81
C GLY A 54 3.50 7.62 -4.65
N ARG A 55 4.51 8.51 -4.50
CA ARG A 55 4.71 9.62 -3.51
C ARG A 55 4.63 9.23 -2.01
N GLY A 56 5.49 9.69 -1.10
CA GLY A 56 6.63 10.62 -1.12
C GLY A 56 6.91 11.12 0.32
N SER A 57 8.18 11.12 0.76
CA SER A 57 8.62 11.73 2.03
C SER A 57 9.58 12.89 1.73
N SER A 58 9.43 14.00 2.45
CA SER A 58 10.15 15.25 2.25
C SER A 58 11.49 15.23 2.99
N VAL A 59 12.53 14.78 2.31
CA VAL A 59 13.91 15.16 2.65
C VAL A 59 14.21 16.46 1.90
N GLY A 60 14.69 17.48 2.62
CA GLY A 60 15.11 18.75 2.03
C GLY A 60 16.06 18.55 0.84
N PRO A 61 16.21 19.54 -0.05
CA PRO A 61 17.09 19.43 -1.20
C PRO A 61 18.54 19.30 -0.72
N VAL A 62 18.99 18.06 -0.51
CA VAL A 62 20.41 17.79 -0.45
C VAL A 62 20.91 17.95 -1.87
N ASP A 63 21.67 19.01 -2.09
CA ASP A 63 22.35 19.29 -3.35
C ASP A 63 23.50 18.29 -3.51
N TYR A 64 23.12 17.06 -3.87
CA TYR A 64 24.06 16.03 -4.25
C TYR A 64 24.46 16.29 -5.69
N ASP A 65 25.55 17.04 -5.86
CA ASP A 65 26.47 16.88 -6.98
C ASP A 65 27.07 15.46 -6.91
N ALA A 66 26.23 14.47 -7.23
CA ALA A 66 26.50 13.04 -7.08
C ALA A 66 27.60 12.55 -8.04
N VAL A 67 28.04 13.40 -8.96
CA VAL A 67 29.22 13.15 -9.79
C VAL A 67 30.50 13.42 -9.00
N GLN A 68 30.50 14.37 -8.05
CA GLN A 68 31.69 14.67 -7.23
C GLN A 68 31.92 13.67 -6.08
N LEU A 69 30.87 13.02 -5.59
CA LEU A 69 30.99 11.91 -4.61
C LEU A 69 31.57 10.61 -5.22
N LEU A 70 31.69 10.53 -6.54
CA LEU A 70 32.38 9.43 -7.24
C LEU A 70 33.88 9.69 -7.42
N SER A 71 34.34 10.94 -7.28
CA SER A 71 35.69 11.37 -7.71
C SER A 71 36.74 11.46 -6.61
N GLY A 72 36.45 11.02 -5.38
CA GLY A 72 37.41 11.17 -4.27
C GLY A 72 38.68 10.32 -4.41
N VAL A 73 38.64 9.16 -5.09
CA VAL A 73 39.76 8.20 -5.12
C VAL A 73 39.96 7.50 -6.47
N HIS A 74 38.99 7.56 -7.40
CA HIS A 74 39.08 6.86 -8.68
C HIS A 74 38.71 7.77 -9.86
N HIS A 75 39.54 7.76 -10.91
CA HIS A 75 39.16 8.28 -12.21
C HIS A 75 38.07 7.36 -12.80
N PRO A 76 36.87 7.88 -13.10
CA PRO A 76 35.80 7.05 -13.62
C PRO A 76 36.17 6.54 -15.03
N THR A 77 35.87 5.28 -15.29
CA THR A 77 35.98 4.70 -16.63
C THR A 77 34.95 5.32 -17.57
N ALA A 78 35.17 5.24 -18.89
CA ALA A 78 34.20 5.71 -19.87
C ALA A 78 32.82 5.03 -19.73
N GLU A 79 32.82 3.75 -19.36
CA GLU A 79 31.61 2.97 -19.04
C GLU A 79 30.85 3.57 -17.85
N GLU A 80 31.56 3.91 -16.77
CA GLU A 80 30.96 4.51 -15.58
C GLU A 80 30.42 5.91 -15.84
N LEU A 81 31.09 6.70 -16.70
CA LEU A 81 30.57 7.99 -17.16
C LEU A 81 29.25 7.82 -17.93
N ALA A 82 29.16 6.83 -18.82
CA ALA A 82 27.94 6.53 -19.56
C ALA A 82 26.81 6.08 -18.63
N VAL A 83 27.09 5.21 -17.66
CA VAL A 83 26.11 4.81 -16.64
C VAL A 83 25.68 5.99 -15.76
N GLY A 84 26.62 6.88 -15.42
CA GLY A 84 26.33 8.11 -14.70
C GLY A 84 25.30 8.98 -15.42
N GLN A 85 25.41 9.12 -16.74
CA GLN A 85 24.43 9.83 -17.56
C GLN A 85 23.05 9.16 -17.54
N MET A 86 22.99 7.83 -17.65
CA MET A 86 21.73 7.07 -17.55
C MET A 86 21.04 7.30 -16.19
N LEU A 87 21.79 7.22 -15.09
CA LEU A 87 21.26 7.46 -13.74
C LEU A 87 20.77 8.91 -13.55
N LEU A 88 21.47 9.88 -14.14
CA LEU A 88 21.02 11.28 -14.14
C LEU A 88 19.70 11.44 -14.90
N GLU A 89 19.54 10.77 -16.03
CA GLU A 89 18.30 10.78 -16.80
C GLU A 89 17.14 10.13 -16.03
N ILE A 90 17.34 8.94 -15.46
CA ILE A 90 16.35 8.28 -14.59
C ILE A 90 15.92 9.21 -13.44
N ARG A 91 16.86 9.92 -12.82
CA ARG A 91 16.57 10.89 -11.76
C ARG A 91 15.78 12.10 -12.27
N LYS A 92 16.09 12.60 -13.48
CA LYS A 92 15.33 13.68 -14.11
C LYS A 92 13.88 13.26 -14.36
N LEU A 93 13.67 12.07 -14.93
CA LEU A 93 12.34 11.50 -15.14
C LEU A 93 11.60 11.36 -13.81
N ARG A 94 12.21 10.73 -12.78
CA ARG A 94 11.61 10.62 -11.45
C ARG A 94 11.23 11.99 -10.88
N ARG A 95 12.11 13.00 -10.97
CA ARG A 95 11.84 14.35 -10.45
C ARG A 95 10.70 15.05 -11.19
N LYS A 96 10.60 14.88 -12.53
CA LYS A 96 9.49 15.41 -13.34
C LYS A 96 8.14 14.99 -12.75
N TYR A 97 7.97 13.71 -12.44
CA TYR A 97 6.71 13.17 -11.92
C TYR A 97 6.54 13.32 -10.40
N SER A 98 7.61 13.15 -9.62
CA SER A 98 7.50 13.22 -8.15
C SER A 98 7.27 14.64 -7.64
N ARG A 99 7.77 15.65 -8.36
CA ARG A 99 7.57 17.08 -8.04
C ARG A 99 6.43 17.72 -8.82
N PHE A 100 5.75 16.95 -9.66
CA PHE A 100 4.60 17.45 -10.39
C PHE A 100 3.53 17.95 -9.41
N VAL A 101 3.10 19.18 -9.60
CA VAL A 101 1.94 19.77 -8.94
C VAL A 101 1.00 20.14 -10.08
N ALA A 102 -0.22 19.60 -10.04
CA ALA A 102 -1.20 19.91 -11.07
C ALA A 102 -1.54 21.40 -10.98
N GLU A 103 -1.45 22.11 -12.10
CA GLU A 103 -1.93 23.49 -12.16
C GLU A 103 -3.44 23.48 -12.32
N VAL A 104 -4.12 24.29 -11.53
CA VAL A 104 -5.56 24.52 -11.65
C VAL A 104 -5.77 25.77 -12.49
N ARG A 105 -6.41 25.64 -13.65
CA ARG A 105 -6.75 26.77 -14.52
C ARG A 105 -8.23 26.71 -14.88
N PRO A 106 -8.94 27.83 -14.97
CA PRO A 106 -10.28 27.82 -15.54
C PRO A 106 -10.23 27.35 -17.00
N ASP A 107 -11.15 26.48 -17.40
CA ASP A 107 -11.39 26.08 -18.78
C ASP A 107 -12.16 27.17 -19.54
N GLU A 108 -12.54 26.88 -20.79
CA GLU A 108 -13.28 27.80 -21.66
C GLU A 108 -14.68 28.15 -21.09
N GLU A 109 -15.23 27.31 -20.21
CA GLU A 109 -16.50 27.52 -19.53
C GLU A 109 -16.32 28.17 -18.14
N GLY A 110 -15.08 28.45 -17.74
CA GLY A 110 -14.74 29.01 -16.43
C GLY A 110 -14.69 27.98 -15.29
N GLN A 111 -14.80 26.69 -15.58
CA GLN A 111 -14.68 25.61 -14.59
C GLN A 111 -13.21 25.27 -14.35
N ALA A 112 -12.84 24.86 -13.15
CA ALA A 112 -11.45 24.53 -12.87
C ALA A 112 -11.02 23.24 -13.59
N ALA A 113 -10.14 23.37 -14.58
CA ALA A 113 -9.43 22.28 -15.23
C ALA A 113 -8.04 22.09 -14.61
N PHE A 114 -7.69 20.83 -14.37
CA PHE A 114 -6.37 20.45 -13.89
C PHE A 114 -5.48 20.13 -15.09
N LEU A 115 -4.45 20.94 -15.31
CA LEU A 115 -3.45 20.66 -16.32
C LEU A 115 -2.50 19.60 -15.78
N GLY A 116 -2.72 18.36 -16.24
CA GLY A 116 -1.85 17.21 -16.03
C GLY A 116 -0.67 17.16 -17.00
N ILE A 117 0.29 16.27 -16.75
CA ILE A 117 1.21 15.82 -17.79
C ILE A 117 0.38 15.04 -18.81
N PRO A 118 0.42 15.38 -20.12
CA PRO A 118 -0.30 14.63 -21.14
C PRO A 118 0.03 13.14 -21.10
N TRP A 119 -0.96 12.29 -21.38
CA TRP A 119 -0.75 10.84 -21.36
C TRP A 119 0.37 10.40 -22.32
N ALA A 120 0.40 10.96 -23.53
CA ALA A 120 1.44 10.67 -24.52
C ALA A 120 2.86 11.01 -24.02
N ASP A 121 3.02 12.13 -23.30
CA ASP A 121 4.31 12.51 -22.71
C ASP A 121 4.71 11.57 -21.58
N PHE A 122 3.74 11.09 -20.79
CA PHE A 122 3.98 10.08 -19.76
C PHE A 122 4.40 8.75 -20.37
N GLU A 123 3.72 8.30 -21.42
CA GLU A 123 4.01 7.05 -22.11
C GLU A 123 5.42 7.05 -22.70
N ALA A 124 5.79 8.11 -23.42
CA ALA A 124 7.13 8.25 -23.99
C ALA A 124 8.24 8.25 -22.92
N ASP A 125 8.04 8.99 -21.82
CA ASP A 125 8.98 9.01 -20.70
C ASP A 125 9.07 7.66 -19.98
N TYR A 126 7.95 6.93 -19.89
CA TYR A 126 7.90 5.59 -19.29
C TYR A 126 8.63 4.57 -20.16
N GLU A 127 8.40 4.55 -21.47
CA GLU A 127 9.16 3.73 -22.41
C GLU A 127 10.66 4.05 -22.36
N ARG A 128 11.00 5.33 -22.27
CA ARG A 128 12.39 5.76 -22.11
C ARG A 128 12.99 5.24 -20.80
N LEU A 129 12.26 5.32 -19.70
CA LEU A 129 12.68 4.75 -18.41
C LEU A 129 12.90 3.23 -18.52
N LEU A 130 11.99 2.50 -19.15
CA LEU A 130 12.11 1.06 -19.37
C LEU A 130 13.35 0.72 -20.21
N ALA A 131 13.61 1.48 -21.28
CA ALA A 131 14.80 1.30 -22.12
C ALA A 131 16.10 1.52 -21.31
N LEU A 132 16.14 2.53 -20.45
CA LEU A 132 17.29 2.76 -19.55
C LEU A 132 17.45 1.61 -18.55
N LEU A 133 16.35 1.13 -17.96
CA LEU A 133 16.35 -0.02 -17.04
C LEU A 133 16.65 -1.35 -17.75
N GLY A 134 16.50 -1.44 -19.07
CA GLY A 134 16.92 -2.59 -19.86
C GLY A 134 18.43 -2.69 -20.08
N SER A 135 19.21 -1.66 -19.70
CA SER A 135 20.67 -1.63 -19.90
C SER A 135 21.41 -2.60 -18.97
N SER A 136 22.06 -3.61 -19.54
CA SER A 136 22.88 -4.58 -18.79
C SER A 136 24.07 -3.92 -18.07
N VAL A 137 24.66 -2.89 -18.69
CA VAL A 137 25.79 -2.12 -18.13
C VAL A 137 25.35 -1.36 -16.87
N LEU A 138 24.16 -0.76 -16.88
CA LEU A 138 23.58 -0.09 -15.72
C LEU A 138 23.40 -1.07 -14.55
N TRP A 139 22.88 -2.27 -14.82
CA TRP A 139 22.69 -3.30 -13.79
C TRP A 139 24.00 -3.84 -13.24
N ALA A 140 24.98 -4.14 -14.09
CA ALA A 140 26.30 -4.59 -13.64
C ALA A 140 26.96 -3.54 -12.74
N PHE A 141 26.89 -2.26 -13.13
CA PHE A 141 27.36 -1.15 -12.30
C PHE A 141 26.58 -1.08 -10.97
N ALA A 142 25.25 -1.15 -10.99
CA ALA A 142 24.42 -1.08 -9.79
C ALA A 142 24.73 -2.23 -8.81
N GLN A 143 24.89 -3.45 -9.31
CA GLN A 143 25.27 -4.62 -8.50
C GLN A 143 26.63 -4.42 -7.82
N ARG A 144 27.65 -3.99 -8.57
CA ARG A 144 28.98 -3.68 -8.00
C ARG A 144 28.88 -2.62 -6.90
N ARG A 145 28.11 -1.55 -7.13
CA ARG A 145 27.96 -0.45 -6.16
C ARG A 145 27.15 -0.86 -4.93
N LEU A 146 26.10 -1.68 -5.07
CA LEU A 146 25.34 -2.22 -3.95
C LEU A 146 26.19 -3.17 -3.09
N ALA A 147 26.98 -4.04 -3.72
CA ALA A 147 27.92 -4.92 -3.00
C ALA A 147 28.97 -4.11 -2.22
N ALA A 148 29.55 -3.08 -2.86
CA ALA A 148 30.47 -2.17 -2.18
C ALA A 148 29.82 -1.42 -1.01
N GLY A 149 28.59 -0.91 -1.20
CA GLY A 149 27.82 -0.23 -0.15
C GLY A 149 27.52 -1.14 1.04
N ARG A 150 27.18 -2.40 0.78
CA ARG A 150 27.01 -3.42 1.82
C ARG A 150 28.30 -3.64 2.61
N GLY A 151 29.44 -3.79 1.92
CA GLY A 151 30.74 -3.96 2.59
C GLY A 151 31.11 -2.76 3.47
N ILE A 152 30.84 -1.54 3.01
CA ILE A 152 31.05 -0.32 3.82
C ILE A 152 30.15 -0.33 5.06
N PHE A 153 28.87 -0.68 4.90
CA PHE A 153 27.94 -0.77 6.03
C PHE A 153 28.35 -1.85 7.05
N GLU A 154 28.76 -3.02 6.59
CA GLU A 154 29.26 -4.11 7.44
C GLU A 154 30.52 -3.69 8.21
N ALA A 155 31.46 -2.98 7.55
CA ALA A 155 32.65 -2.43 8.19
C ALA A 155 32.29 -1.36 9.22
N HIS A 156 31.38 -0.44 8.88
CA HIS A 156 30.86 0.57 9.81
C HIS A 156 30.27 -0.08 11.06
N LYS A 157 29.39 -1.07 10.89
CA LYS A 157 28.80 -1.81 12.01
C LYS A 157 29.88 -2.47 12.88
N ALA A 158 30.87 -3.14 12.27
CA ALA A 158 31.95 -3.77 13.02
C ALA A 158 32.80 -2.78 13.83
N LEU A 159 32.94 -1.54 13.36
CA LEU A 159 33.74 -0.50 14.01
C LEU A 159 32.95 0.33 15.02
N ASN A 160 31.65 0.54 14.80
CA ASN A 160 30.85 1.53 15.53
C ASN A 160 29.68 0.96 16.32
N GLN A 161 29.38 -0.34 16.23
CA GLN A 161 28.20 -0.92 16.90
C GLN A 161 28.16 -0.69 18.41
N GLU A 162 29.31 -0.60 19.10
CA GLU A 162 29.36 -0.29 20.54
C GLU A 162 29.07 1.20 20.83
N LEU A 163 29.41 2.09 19.92
CA LEU A 163 29.18 3.54 20.04
C LEU A 163 27.73 3.92 19.74
N GLU A 164 27.03 3.13 18.91
CA GLU A 164 25.64 3.36 18.50
C GLU A 164 24.61 2.74 19.47
N GLN A 165 25.02 2.26 20.65
CA GLN A 165 24.11 1.58 21.60
C GLN A 165 23.23 2.53 22.44
N GLU A 166 23.33 3.85 22.29
CA GLU A 166 22.46 4.76 23.03
C GLU A 166 21.01 4.63 22.52
N PRO A 167 20.06 4.17 23.37
CA PRO A 167 18.69 3.98 22.92
C PRO A 167 18.00 5.34 22.89
N GLU A 168 17.96 5.97 21.71
CA GLU A 168 16.94 6.96 21.45
C GLU A 168 15.57 6.26 21.44
N PRO A 169 14.51 6.88 21.99
CA PRO A 169 13.17 6.34 21.89
C PRO A 169 12.79 6.26 20.41
N GLU A 170 12.74 5.03 19.88
CA GLU A 170 12.49 4.78 18.47
C GLU A 170 11.05 5.17 18.12
N VAL A 171 10.90 6.21 17.29
CA VAL A 171 9.62 6.50 16.65
C VAL A 171 9.36 5.44 15.60
N ARG A 172 8.33 4.65 15.83
CA ARG A 172 7.93 3.55 14.95
C ARG A 172 6.68 3.92 14.18
N VAL A 173 6.73 3.76 12.87
CA VAL A 173 5.58 3.94 11.98
C VAL A 173 5.34 2.66 11.21
N ASP A 174 4.22 1.98 11.48
CA ASP A 174 3.78 0.84 10.68
C ASP A 174 3.17 1.38 9.38
N ASN A 175 4.01 1.50 8.35
CA ASN A 175 3.68 2.21 7.13
C ASN A 175 2.94 1.34 6.10
N CYS A 176 2.66 0.05 6.35
CA CYS A 176 1.91 -0.86 5.46
C CYS A 176 0.80 -1.72 6.09
N LEU A 177 -0.15 -1.12 6.81
CA LEU A 177 -1.23 -1.89 7.46
C LEU A 177 -2.50 -2.04 6.62
N GLN A 178 -2.75 -3.26 6.16
CA GLN A 178 -4.03 -3.63 5.57
C GLN A 178 -5.11 -3.67 6.65
N LEU A 179 -6.17 -2.86 6.50
CA LEU A 179 -7.23 -2.72 7.50
C LEU A 179 -7.81 -4.07 7.94
N ALA A 180 -8.04 -4.96 6.97
CA ALA A 180 -8.61 -6.28 7.20
C ALA A 180 -7.61 -7.30 7.81
N ARG A 181 -6.34 -6.92 7.97
CA ARG A 181 -5.26 -7.73 8.58
C ARG A 181 -4.62 -7.03 9.78
N ALA A 182 -5.19 -5.92 10.24
CA ALA A 182 -4.58 -5.11 11.29
C ALA A 182 -4.69 -5.74 12.70
N LEU A 183 -5.56 -6.73 12.87
CA LEU A 183 -5.60 -7.53 14.09
C LEU A 183 -4.78 -8.81 13.93
N PRO A 184 -3.90 -9.13 14.91
CA PRO A 184 -3.26 -10.43 14.98
C PRO A 184 -4.31 -11.56 15.01
N PRO A 185 -4.06 -12.72 14.35
CA PRO A 185 -5.02 -13.81 14.24
C PRO A 185 -5.63 -14.25 15.58
N GLY A 186 -4.81 -14.36 16.64
CA GLY A 186 -5.30 -14.73 17.98
C GLY A 186 -6.35 -13.76 18.53
N ARG A 187 -6.12 -12.44 18.38
CA ARG A 187 -7.07 -11.41 18.82
C ARG A 187 -8.31 -11.34 17.94
N LEU A 188 -8.16 -11.61 16.64
CA LEU A 188 -9.29 -11.71 15.73
C LEU A 188 -10.22 -12.87 16.13
N LEU A 189 -9.65 -14.01 16.52
CA LEU A 189 -10.43 -15.16 17.02
C LEU A 189 -11.08 -14.89 18.37
N GLU A 190 -10.39 -14.22 19.29
CA GLU A 190 -10.99 -13.80 20.56
C GLU A 190 -12.17 -12.86 20.33
N LEU A 191 -12.01 -11.87 19.43
CA LEU A 191 -13.08 -10.96 19.05
C LEU A 191 -14.24 -11.73 18.40
N PHE A 192 -13.93 -12.66 17.51
CA PHE A 192 -14.94 -13.52 16.88
C PHE A 192 -15.71 -14.34 17.91
N ARG A 193 -15.04 -14.99 18.86
CA ARG A 193 -15.68 -15.77 19.93
C ARG A 193 -16.59 -14.89 20.78
N LYS A 194 -16.12 -13.70 21.16
CA LYS A 194 -16.91 -12.73 21.92
C LYS A 194 -18.16 -12.29 21.16
N LEU A 195 -18.03 -11.95 19.89
CA LEU A 195 -19.16 -11.54 19.04
C LEU A 195 -20.09 -12.72 18.75
N HIS A 196 -19.56 -13.94 18.62
CA HIS A 196 -20.36 -15.14 18.50
C HIS A 196 -21.17 -15.45 19.76
N GLU A 197 -20.82 -14.91 20.93
CA GLU A 197 -21.64 -15.05 22.13
C GLU A 197 -22.90 -14.16 22.11
N GLU A 198 -22.91 -13.11 21.28
CA GLU A 198 -24.02 -12.16 21.19
C GLU A 198 -25.26 -12.79 20.53
N PRO A 199 -26.47 -12.66 21.12
CA PRO A 199 -27.67 -13.32 20.62
C PRO A 199 -28.01 -13.02 19.16
N GLN A 200 -27.76 -11.79 18.71
CA GLN A 200 -28.06 -11.33 17.36
C GLN A 200 -27.16 -12.01 16.32
N LEU A 201 -25.88 -12.18 16.65
CA LEU A 201 -24.89 -12.86 15.81
C LEU A 201 -25.07 -14.37 15.85
N LYS A 202 -25.43 -14.96 17.00
CA LYS A 202 -25.75 -16.39 17.10
C LYS A 202 -26.83 -16.81 16.12
N GLU A 203 -27.89 -16.02 15.96
CA GLU A 203 -28.97 -16.31 15.02
C GLU A 203 -28.55 -16.12 13.55
N LEU A 204 -27.76 -15.09 13.24
CA LEU A 204 -27.18 -14.87 11.90
C LEU A 204 -26.25 -15.99 11.45
N VAL A 205 -25.56 -16.61 12.41
CA VAL A 205 -24.53 -17.63 12.19
C VAL A 205 -25.10 -19.07 12.28
N LYS A 206 -26.32 -19.22 12.79
CA LYS A 206 -26.98 -20.51 13.04
C LYS A 206 -27.08 -21.35 11.75
N GLY A 207 -26.37 -22.48 11.73
CA GLY A 207 -26.43 -23.47 10.65
C GLY A 207 -25.52 -23.21 9.44
N ARG A 208 -24.59 -22.24 9.51
CA ARG A 208 -23.72 -21.88 8.37
C ARG A 208 -22.22 -21.91 8.65
N THR A 209 -21.79 -22.28 9.85
CA THR A 209 -20.39 -22.07 10.27
C THR A 209 -19.78 -23.26 11.00
N PRO A 210 -18.45 -23.46 10.88
CA PRO A 210 -17.70 -24.33 11.78
C PRO A 210 -17.95 -23.89 13.23
N GLY A 211 -17.85 -24.81 14.18
CA GLY A 211 -17.90 -24.44 15.60
C GLY A 211 -16.77 -23.46 15.94
N CYS A 212 -16.99 -22.52 16.87
CA CYS A 212 -15.92 -21.62 17.34
C CYS A 212 -14.67 -22.36 17.84
N GLU A 213 -14.83 -23.62 18.26
CA GLU A 213 -13.77 -24.52 18.70
C GLU A 213 -12.93 -25.09 17.54
N GLU A 214 -13.47 -25.07 16.32
CA GLU A 214 -12.80 -25.54 15.10
C GLU A 214 -11.98 -24.42 14.42
N LEU A 215 -12.13 -23.17 14.90
CA LEU A 215 -11.37 -22.03 14.39
C LEU A 215 -10.06 -21.89 15.15
N THR A 216 -8.96 -21.90 14.41
CA THR A 216 -7.60 -21.72 14.92
C THR A 216 -6.87 -20.61 14.18
N ALA A 217 -5.95 -19.97 14.91
CA ALA A 217 -5.07 -18.91 14.40
C ALA A 217 -3.82 -19.50 13.73
N ASP A 218 -3.62 -20.80 13.89
CA ASP A 218 -2.56 -21.57 13.27
C ASP A 218 -2.75 -21.59 11.75
N ALA A 219 -1.76 -21.04 11.04
CA ALA A 219 -1.76 -20.99 9.58
C ALA A 219 -1.59 -22.39 8.95
N ASP A 220 -1.04 -23.36 9.70
CA ASP A 220 -0.76 -24.72 9.24
C ASP A 220 -1.88 -25.71 9.58
N ALA A 221 -2.89 -25.28 10.34
CA ALA A 221 -4.03 -26.13 10.65
C ALA A 221 -4.90 -26.37 9.41
N PRO A 222 -5.53 -27.56 9.30
CA PRO A 222 -6.39 -27.88 8.16
C PRO A 222 -7.53 -26.87 8.08
N ALA A 223 -7.53 -26.08 7.01
CA ALA A 223 -8.55 -25.05 6.82
C ALA A 223 -9.93 -25.71 6.73
N PRO A 224 -10.93 -25.31 7.53
CA PRO A 224 -12.29 -25.70 7.25
C PRO A 224 -12.64 -25.22 5.84
N GLY A 225 -13.48 -25.98 5.12
CA GLY A 225 -13.73 -25.76 3.69
C GLY A 225 -13.84 -24.28 3.32
N ARG A 226 -13.06 -23.83 2.33
CA ARG A 226 -12.82 -22.41 1.99
C ARG A 226 -14.11 -21.57 1.81
N ASN A 227 -15.21 -22.23 1.41
CA ASN A 227 -16.52 -21.61 1.24
C ASN A 227 -17.22 -21.28 2.57
N THR A 228 -16.91 -22.00 3.64
CA THR A 228 -17.55 -21.86 4.95
C THR A 228 -17.05 -20.64 5.72
N LEU A 229 -15.75 -20.33 5.68
CA LEU A 229 -15.18 -19.16 6.36
C LEU A 229 -15.38 -17.86 5.59
N LYS A 230 -15.32 -17.90 4.25
CA LYS A 230 -15.51 -16.71 3.43
C LYS A 230 -16.94 -16.18 3.58
N GLY A 231 -17.91 -17.10 3.60
CA GLY A 231 -19.30 -16.80 3.92
C GLY A 231 -19.49 -16.26 5.34
N LEU A 232 -18.72 -16.73 6.32
CA LEU A 232 -18.86 -16.32 7.71
C LEU A 232 -18.48 -14.85 7.95
N PHE A 233 -17.32 -14.40 7.47
CA PHE A 233 -16.95 -12.98 7.58
C PHE A 233 -17.71 -12.07 6.61
N SER A 234 -18.26 -12.63 5.52
CA SER A 234 -19.11 -11.90 4.56
C SER A 234 -20.61 -12.01 4.85
N CYS A 235 -21.08 -12.81 5.81
CA CYS A 235 -22.49 -12.91 6.22
C CYS A 235 -22.75 -12.10 7.49
N ILE A 236 -21.70 -11.75 8.23
CA ILE A 236 -21.75 -10.73 9.28
C ILE A 236 -21.76 -9.30 8.65
N SER A 237 -22.09 -9.22 7.36
CA SER A 237 -22.01 -8.08 6.43
C SER A 237 -23.03 -6.97 6.65
N ALA A 238 -23.51 -6.76 7.87
CA ALA A 238 -24.09 -5.47 8.24
C ALA A 238 -22.98 -4.48 8.69
N GLY A 239 -21.76 -4.59 8.13
CA GLY A 239 -20.58 -3.79 8.53
C GLY A 239 -20.06 -4.02 9.95
N GLY A 240 -20.84 -4.60 10.85
CA GLY A 240 -20.58 -4.65 12.29
C GLY A 240 -19.29 -5.37 12.69
N PHE A 241 -19.04 -6.57 12.16
CA PHE A 241 -17.80 -7.30 12.52
C PHE A 241 -16.54 -6.63 12.00
N LEU A 242 -16.58 -6.09 10.77
CA LEU A 242 -15.46 -5.32 10.23
C LEU A 242 -15.22 -4.07 11.08
N LYS A 243 -16.29 -3.33 11.40
CA LYS A 243 -16.22 -2.18 12.30
C LYS A 243 -15.59 -2.54 13.65
N GLU A 244 -16.03 -3.61 14.30
CA GLU A 244 -15.45 -4.06 15.58
C GLU A 244 -14.00 -4.52 15.44
N THR A 245 -13.65 -5.18 14.33
CA THR A 245 -12.27 -5.59 14.02
C THR A 245 -11.36 -4.37 13.91
N VAL A 246 -11.82 -3.33 13.20
CA VAL A 246 -11.10 -2.08 13.06
C VAL A 246 -11.01 -1.35 14.40
N LEU A 247 -12.10 -1.20 15.14
CA LEU A 247 -12.07 -0.60 16.48
C LEU A 247 -11.08 -1.32 17.40
N ALA A 248 -11.03 -2.65 17.35
CA ALA A 248 -10.08 -3.44 18.10
C ALA A 248 -8.63 -3.23 17.65
N SER A 249 -8.35 -3.07 16.34
CA SER A 249 -7.01 -2.74 15.85
C SER A 249 -6.57 -1.34 16.28
N LEU A 250 -7.48 -0.35 16.23
CA LEU A 250 -7.21 1.01 16.71
C LEU A 250 -6.91 1.05 18.21
N ARG A 251 -7.67 0.29 19.01
CA ARG A 251 -7.40 0.14 20.45
C ARG A 251 -6.06 -0.54 20.71
N LEU A 252 -5.65 -1.48 19.87
CA LEU A 252 -4.32 -2.10 19.96
C LEU A 252 -3.22 -1.07 19.67
N LEU A 253 -3.35 -0.28 18.59
CA LEU A 253 -2.41 0.81 18.28
C LEU A 253 -2.24 1.78 19.46
N GLU A 254 -3.35 2.22 20.06
CA GLU A 254 -3.33 3.11 21.22
C GLU A 254 -2.60 2.50 22.43
N ARG A 255 -2.80 1.21 22.70
CA ARG A 255 -2.10 0.52 23.78
C ARG A 255 -0.61 0.39 23.49
N SER A 256 -0.25 -0.03 22.28
CA SER A 256 1.16 -0.16 21.85
C SER A 256 1.87 1.17 21.93
N SER A 257 1.20 2.24 21.49
CA SER A 257 1.73 3.59 21.58
C SER A 257 1.93 4.06 23.03
N LYS A 258 0.97 3.84 23.93
CA LYS A 258 1.14 4.17 25.35
C LYS A 258 2.33 3.43 25.97
N ALA A 259 2.54 2.17 25.57
CA ALA A 259 3.68 1.37 26.04
C ALA A 259 5.03 1.92 25.56
N THR A 260 5.07 2.56 24.38
CA THR A 260 6.29 3.17 23.80
C THR A 260 6.42 4.66 24.12
N GLY A 261 5.72 5.18 25.14
CA GLY A 261 5.78 6.61 25.49
C GLY A 261 5.19 7.53 24.42
N GLY A 262 4.36 7.00 23.53
CA GLY A 262 3.74 7.75 22.45
C GLY A 262 4.55 7.80 21.17
N ALA A 263 5.38 6.80 20.90
CA ALA A 263 6.26 6.77 19.73
C ALA A 263 5.75 5.88 18.58
N THR A 264 4.59 5.22 18.72
CA THR A 264 4.03 4.32 17.70
C THR A 264 2.94 4.98 16.86
N PHE A 265 3.03 4.83 15.54
CA PHE A 265 2.12 5.35 14.52
C PHE A 265 1.78 4.27 13.49
N ALA A 266 0.72 4.47 12.72
CA ALA A 266 0.26 3.51 11.72
C ALA A 266 -0.43 4.17 10.52
N GLU A 267 -0.14 3.65 9.33
CA GLU A 267 -0.82 4.01 8.09
C GLU A 267 -1.73 2.87 7.65
N TYR A 268 -3.04 3.06 7.76
CA TYR A 268 -4.03 2.05 7.43
C TYR A 268 -4.52 2.18 5.99
N ARG A 269 -4.70 1.05 5.33
CA ARG A 269 -5.20 0.98 3.95
C ARG A 269 -6.70 0.94 3.94
N LEU A 270 -7.31 2.00 3.45
CA LEU A 270 -8.76 2.14 3.36
C LEU A 270 -9.20 1.80 1.93
N PRO A 271 -9.79 0.62 1.67
CA PRO A 271 -10.27 0.29 0.34
C PRO A 271 -11.42 1.22 -0.07
N LEU A 272 -11.29 1.84 -1.24
CA LEU A 272 -12.33 2.64 -1.88
C LEU A 272 -12.86 1.90 -3.10
N LEU A 273 -14.07 1.37 -2.98
CA LEU A 273 -14.83 0.89 -4.13
C LEU A 273 -15.50 2.10 -4.76
N ALA A 274 -14.88 2.70 -5.78
CA ALA A 274 -15.32 3.97 -6.36
C ALA A 274 -16.65 3.89 -7.15
N GLU A 275 -17.73 3.57 -6.46
CA GLU A 275 -19.13 3.76 -6.87
C GLU A 275 -19.74 5.00 -6.20
N GLY A 276 -20.88 5.46 -6.70
CA GLY A 276 -21.41 6.81 -6.50
C GLY A 276 -21.22 7.41 -5.10
N ASP A 277 -21.71 6.71 -4.06
CA ASP A 277 -21.74 7.24 -2.68
C ASP A 277 -20.58 6.74 -1.79
N ALA A 278 -19.58 6.06 -2.36
CA ALA A 278 -18.54 5.38 -1.56
C ALA A 278 -17.74 6.32 -0.65
N TRP A 279 -17.48 7.56 -1.08
CA TRP A 279 -16.85 8.56 -0.21
C TRP A 279 -17.74 9.01 0.94
N ALA A 280 -19.06 9.03 0.72
CA ALA A 280 -20.00 9.39 1.75
C ALA A 280 -20.06 8.31 2.83
N ASP A 281 -20.10 7.05 2.42
CA ASP A 281 -20.05 5.88 3.31
C ASP A 281 -18.75 5.83 4.11
N LEU A 282 -17.61 6.06 3.46
CA LEU A 282 -16.31 6.10 4.15
C LEU A 282 -16.22 7.25 5.16
N ALA A 283 -16.76 8.43 4.84
CA ALA A 283 -16.76 9.58 5.74
C ALA A 283 -17.68 9.34 6.95
N GLU A 284 -18.84 8.73 6.74
CA GLU A 284 -19.73 8.32 7.83
C GLU A 284 -19.08 7.26 8.70
N TRP A 285 -18.52 6.21 8.09
CA TRP A 285 -17.80 5.17 8.81
C TRP A 285 -16.63 5.71 9.62
N HIS A 286 -15.87 6.67 9.07
CA HIS A 286 -14.81 7.37 9.79
C HIS A 286 -15.31 8.06 11.07
N GLN A 287 -16.45 8.77 11.00
CA GLN A 287 -17.04 9.41 12.18
C GLN A 287 -17.55 8.39 13.20
N GLU A 288 -18.14 7.29 12.73
CA GLU A 288 -18.63 6.22 13.60
C GLU A 288 -17.53 5.51 14.37
N LEU A 289 -16.32 5.43 13.81
CA LEU A 289 -15.16 4.87 14.53
C LEU A 289 -14.72 5.75 15.71
N GLY A 290 -15.24 6.99 15.80
CA GLY A 290 -14.97 7.95 16.86
C GLY A 290 -13.61 8.62 16.72
N SER A 291 -13.50 9.86 17.21
CA SER A 291 -12.33 10.75 17.12
C SER A 291 -11.01 9.97 17.16
N ILE A 292 -10.51 9.73 15.96
CA ILE A 292 -9.49 8.76 15.67
C ILE A 292 -8.16 9.26 16.23
N SER A 293 -7.41 8.31 16.80
CA SER A 293 -6.01 8.46 17.18
C SER A 293 -5.26 9.46 16.31
N GLU A 294 -4.56 10.42 16.91
CA GLU A 294 -3.61 11.29 16.20
C GLU A 294 -2.45 10.51 15.55
N ARG A 295 -2.36 9.21 15.85
CA ARG A 295 -1.30 8.29 15.45
C ARG A 295 -1.66 7.48 14.22
N LEU A 296 -2.89 7.64 13.74
CA LEU A 296 -3.39 6.98 12.56
C LEU A 296 -3.45 7.94 11.39
N ALA A 297 -2.99 7.42 10.25
CA ALA A 297 -3.21 8.00 8.94
C ALA A 297 -3.89 6.97 8.03
N TRP A 298 -4.65 7.46 7.05
CA TRP A 298 -5.31 6.64 6.03
C TRP A 298 -4.57 6.73 4.70
N VAL A 299 -4.36 5.59 4.05
CA VAL A 299 -3.96 5.48 2.65
C VAL A 299 -5.16 4.91 1.89
N VAL A 300 -5.77 5.70 1.02
CA VAL A 300 -6.93 5.27 0.25
C VAL A 300 -6.48 4.33 -0.86
N GLN A 301 -6.96 3.09 -0.83
CA GLN A 301 -6.61 2.07 -1.81
C GLN A 301 -7.67 1.94 -2.89
N LEU A 302 -7.26 2.12 -4.15
CA LEU A 302 -8.08 1.85 -5.33
C LEU A 302 -7.74 0.44 -5.85
N PRO A 303 -8.62 -0.55 -5.65
CA PRO A 303 -8.35 -1.91 -6.11
C PRO A 303 -8.50 -2.01 -7.64
N VAL A 304 -7.45 -2.45 -8.34
CA VAL A 304 -7.46 -2.64 -9.80
C VAL A 304 -8.56 -3.63 -10.23
N SER A 305 -8.74 -4.71 -9.47
CA SER A 305 -9.80 -5.69 -9.74
C SER A 305 -11.21 -5.14 -9.49
N GLY A 306 -11.32 -4.04 -8.72
CA GLY A 306 -12.56 -3.33 -8.48
C GLY A 306 -13.19 -2.82 -9.78
N TYR A 307 -12.39 -2.35 -10.75
CA TYR A 307 -12.91 -1.89 -12.03
C TYR A 307 -13.70 -2.98 -12.78
N ALA A 308 -13.11 -4.17 -12.93
CA ALA A 308 -13.76 -5.28 -13.64
C ALA A 308 -15.02 -5.76 -12.91
N ALA A 309 -15.00 -5.77 -11.57
CA ALA A 309 -16.16 -6.14 -10.76
C ALA A 309 -17.29 -5.10 -10.87
N LEU A 310 -16.98 -3.82 -10.69
CA LEU A 310 -17.92 -2.69 -10.79
C LEU A 310 -18.55 -2.61 -12.18
N LYS A 311 -17.75 -2.76 -13.23
CA LYS A 311 -18.23 -2.81 -14.62
C LYS A 311 -19.09 -4.03 -14.87
N GLY A 312 -18.69 -5.20 -14.36
CA GLY A 312 -19.45 -6.45 -14.50
C GLY A 312 -20.86 -6.38 -13.90
N ARG A 313 -21.02 -5.67 -12.77
CA ARG A 313 -22.33 -5.42 -12.13
C ARG A 313 -23.05 -4.15 -12.61
N ARG A 314 -22.45 -3.40 -13.54
CA ARG A 314 -22.96 -2.12 -14.08
C ARG A 314 -23.12 -1.02 -13.03
N SER A 315 -22.32 -1.03 -11.97
CA SER A 315 -22.21 0.10 -11.02
C SER A 315 -21.47 1.29 -11.65
N ILE A 316 -20.66 1.03 -12.67
CA ILE A 316 -19.97 2.02 -13.50
C ILE A 316 -20.05 1.57 -14.97
N LEU A 317 -20.01 2.51 -15.89
CA LEU A 317 -20.06 2.31 -17.32
C LEU A 317 -18.66 2.14 -17.91
N ASP A 318 -17.71 2.98 -17.48
CA ASP A 318 -16.36 3.01 -18.00
C ASP A 318 -15.30 3.39 -16.95
N TYR A 319 -14.04 3.47 -17.39
CA TYR A 319 -12.92 3.80 -16.49
C TYR A 319 -12.89 5.29 -16.14
N GLY A 320 -13.43 6.16 -17.00
CA GLY A 320 -13.57 7.58 -16.70
C GLY A 320 -14.50 7.79 -15.52
N GLU A 321 -15.65 7.11 -15.49
CA GLU A 321 -16.58 7.14 -14.35
C GLU A 321 -15.94 6.65 -13.05
N LEU A 322 -15.13 5.58 -13.09
CA LEU A 322 -14.35 5.12 -11.93
C LEU A 322 -13.46 6.25 -11.37
N LEU A 323 -12.73 6.94 -12.25
CA LEU A 323 -11.84 8.04 -11.85
C LEU A 323 -12.64 9.24 -11.33
N SER A 324 -13.78 9.56 -11.94
CA SER A 324 -14.70 10.61 -11.48
C SER A 324 -15.24 10.30 -10.10
N ASN A 325 -15.62 9.06 -9.80
CA ASN A 325 -16.09 8.66 -8.48
C ASN A 325 -14.94 8.64 -7.46
N ALA A 326 -13.74 8.22 -7.86
CA ALA A 326 -12.57 8.15 -6.98
C ALA A 326 -12.02 9.54 -6.60
N PHE A 327 -11.94 10.47 -7.55
CA PHE A 327 -11.26 11.75 -7.37
C PHE A 327 -12.19 12.96 -7.41
N GLY A 328 -13.41 12.82 -7.95
CA GLY A 328 -14.39 13.90 -8.07
C GLY A 328 -14.85 14.46 -6.72
N PRO A 329 -15.30 13.64 -5.74
CA PRO A 329 -15.77 14.16 -4.46
C PRO A 329 -14.67 14.91 -3.66
N PRO A 330 -13.45 14.37 -3.48
CA PRO A 330 -12.35 15.14 -2.87
C PRO A 330 -12.03 16.42 -3.64
N LEU A 331 -12.09 16.37 -4.97
CA LEU A 331 -11.81 17.53 -5.81
C LEU A 331 -12.86 18.63 -5.65
N LYS A 332 -14.15 18.26 -5.72
CA LYS A 332 -15.27 19.19 -5.51
C LYS A 332 -15.16 19.84 -4.14
N LEU A 333 -14.84 19.07 -3.10
CA LEU A 333 -14.62 19.61 -1.76
C LEU A 333 -13.45 20.62 -1.72
N ALA A 334 -12.33 20.32 -2.37
CA ALA A 334 -11.18 21.23 -2.41
C ALA A 334 -11.49 22.55 -3.13
N MET A 335 -12.38 22.54 -4.13
CA MET A 335 -12.77 23.73 -4.89
C MET A 335 -13.86 24.55 -4.21
N GLU A 336 -14.86 23.89 -3.63
CA GLU A 336 -16.07 24.56 -3.14
C GLU A 336 -16.09 24.73 -1.61
N GLY A 337 -15.24 24.00 -0.89
CA GLY A 337 -15.25 23.89 0.57
C GLY A 337 -16.40 23.03 1.12
N PRO A 338 -16.40 22.73 2.43
CA PRO A 338 -17.40 21.90 3.09
C PRO A 338 -18.71 22.67 3.35
N LYS A 339 -19.46 23.01 2.28
CA LYS A 339 -20.72 23.78 2.39
C LYS A 339 -21.87 23.00 3.02
N GLU A 340 -21.86 21.67 2.86
CA GLU A 340 -22.91 20.77 3.34
C GLU A 340 -22.38 19.84 4.43
N ALA A 341 -23.27 19.29 5.26
CA ALA A 341 -22.90 18.38 6.35
C ALA A 341 -22.03 17.22 5.86
N GLN A 342 -22.38 16.63 4.71
CA GLN A 342 -21.61 15.54 4.11
C GLN A 342 -20.20 15.98 3.68
N GLY A 343 -20.07 17.20 3.16
CA GLY A 343 -18.77 17.79 2.82
C GLY A 343 -17.90 18.00 4.05
N ALA A 344 -18.48 18.36 5.19
CA ALA A 344 -17.74 18.48 6.45
C ALA A 344 -17.21 17.12 6.93
N LYS A 345 -18.02 16.05 6.88
CA LYS A 345 -17.56 14.69 7.21
C LYS A 345 -16.40 14.25 6.31
N LEU A 346 -16.53 14.49 5.00
CA LEU A 346 -15.50 14.14 4.03
C LEU A 346 -14.20 14.94 4.27
N SER A 347 -14.32 16.22 4.63
CA SER A 347 -13.16 17.07 5.00
C SER A 347 -12.39 16.47 6.16
N GLU A 348 -13.08 16.07 7.23
CA GLU A 348 -12.49 15.44 8.41
C GLU A 348 -11.74 14.13 8.06
N LEU A 349 -12.35 13.28 7.22
CA LEU A 349 -11.67 12.09 6.71
C LEU A 349 -10.41 12.45 5.91
N LEU A 350 -10.51 13.39 4.97
CA LEU A 350 -9.41 13.75 4.07
C LEU A 350 -8.24 14.42 4.80
N GLU A 351 -8.47 15.12 5.91
CA GLU A 351 -7.41 15.62 6.80
C GLU A 351 -6.55 14.49 7.39
N ARG A 352 -7.08 13.26 7.45
CA ARG A 352 -6.37 12.07 7.91
C ARG A 352 -5.85 11.20 6.76
N VAL A 353 -6.18 11.51 5.51
CA VAL A 353 -5.67 10.78 4.35
C VAL A 353 -4.30 11.31 3.95
N VAL A 354 -3.28 10.46 4.01
CA VAL A 354 -1.89 10.80 3.66
C VAL A 354 -1.49 10.38 2.25
N GLY A 355 -2.30 9.53 1.59
CA GLY A 355 -1.97 9.06 0.26
C GLY A 355 -3.06 8.26 -0.43
N PHE A 356 -2.81 8.00 -1.72
CA PHE A 356 -3.59 7.10 -2.56
C PHE A 356 -2.68 6.00 -3.08
N GLU A 357 -3.16 4.77 -3.06
CA GLU A 357 -2.44 3.59 -3.54
C GLU A 357 -3.32 2.83 -4.53
N VAL A 358 -2.77 2.43 -5.67
CA VAL A 358 -3.44 1.52 -6.59
C VAL A 358 -3.02 0.09 -6.23
N SER A 359 -3.96 -0.70 -5.73
CA SER A 359 -3.66 -2.06 -5.26
C SER A 359 -4.07 -3.10 -6.32
N PRO A 360 -3.12 -3.90 -6.83
CA PRO A 360 -3.47 -5.10 -7.58
C PRO A 360 -4.01 -6.14 -6.58
N LEU A 361 -5.28 -6.03 -6.21
CA LEU A 361 -5.93 -7.08 -5.42
C LEU A 361 -5.72 -8.42 -6.12
N ALA A 362 -5.22 -9.41 -5.37
CA ALA A 362 -4.83 -10.72 -5.86
C ALA A 362 -5.89 -11.24 -6.84
N ARG A 363 -5.47 -11.54 -8.08
CA ARG A 363 -6.33 -12.19 -9.07
C ARG A 363 -6.97 -13.39 -8.37
N ARG A 364 -8.30 -13.52 -8.47
CA ARG A 364 -8.95 -14.81 -8.23
C ARG A 364 -8.35 -15.74 -9.27
N ASP A 365 -7.39 -16.56 -8.87
CA ASP A 365 -6.94 -17.69 -9.69
C ASP A 365 -8.20 -18.50 -9.96
N ARG A 366 -8.78 -18.32 -11.16
CA ARG A 366 -9.91 -19.10 -11.64
C ARG A 366 -9.47 -20.52 -11.98
N ASP A 367 -8.17 -20.76 -12.02
CA ASP A 367 -7.59 -22.04 -12.34
C ASP A 367 -7.24 -22.74 -11.03
N GLY A 368 -8.07 -23.70 -10.67
CA GLY A 368 -7.84 -24.57 -9.53
C GLY A 368 -6.54 -25.34 -9.72
N CYS A 369 -5.45 -24.87 -9.12
CA CYS A 369 -4.32 -25.71 -8.76
C CYS A 369 -3.60 -25.08 -7.56
N GLY A 370 -3.30 -25.92 -6.57
CA GLY A 370 -3.00 -25.50 -5.20
C GLY A 370 -1.71 -24.71 -5.04
N SER A 371 -1.82 -23.60 -4.33
CA SER A 371 -0.83 -23.17 -3.34
C SER A 371 -1.58 -22.44 -2.24
N GLU A 372 -1.71 -23.10 -1.10
CA GLU A 372 -2.48 -22.72 0.06
C GLU A 372 -1.69 -21.73 0.93
N GLY A 373 -2.27 -20.56 1.11
CA GLY A 373 -1.91 -19.57 2.13
C GLY A 373 -3.13 -18.68 2.32
N LEU A 374 -3.52 -18.42 3.57
CA LEU A 374 -4.75 -17.71 3.93
C LEU A 374 -4.95 -16.43 3.09
N ARG A 375 -5.80 -16.53 2.06
CA ARG A 375 -6.37 -15.40 1.32
C ARG A 375 -7.73 -15.07 1.91
N VAL A 376 -7.74 -14.59 3.15
CA VAL A 376 -8.89 -13.90 3.72
C VAL A 376 -8.71 -12.42 3.38
N CYS A 377 -9.81 -11.71 3.15
CA CYS A 377 -9.88 -10.25 2.98
C CYS A 377 -9.72 -9.70 1.55
N ALA A 378 -10.67 -10.08 0.69
CA ALA A 378 -11.46 -9.06 0.03
C ALA A 378 -12.88 -9.22 0.59
N VAL A 379 -13.15 -8.58 1.73
CA VAL A 379 -14.53 -8.35 2.14
C VAL A 379 -15.00 -7.25 1.20
N GLU A 380 -15.83 -7.62 0.23
CA GLU A 380 -16.65 -6.63 -0.46
C GLU A 380 -17.47 -5.97 0.64
N ILE A 381 -17.11 -4.74 0.99
CA ILE A 381 -17.97 -3.90 1.82
C ILE A 381 -19.15 -3.58 0.91
N GLY A 382 -20.18 -4.43 0.97
CA GLY A 382 -21.52 -4.00 0.58
C GLY A 382 -22.02 -3.14 1.73
N VAL A 383 -21.82 -1.83 1.63
CA VAL A 383 -22.63 -0.88 2.38
C VAL A 383 -23.99 -0.82 1.70
#